data_AF-A0A8T5UF57-F1
#
_entry.id   AF-A0A8T5UF57-F1
#
_cell.length_a   1.000
_cell.length_b   1.000
_cell.length_c   1.000
_cell.angle_alpha   90.00
_cell.angle_beta   90.00
_cell.angle_gamma   90.00
#
_symmetry.space_group_name_H-M   'P 1'
#
loop_
_entity.id
_entity.type
_entity.pdbx_description
1 polymer ?
#
loop_
_entity_poly.entity_id
_entity_poly.type
_entity_poly.pdbx_seq_one_letter_code
_entity_poly.pdbx_strand_id
1 'polypeptide(L)'
;SKNFLHLARGRLAKSISELKFYKEEIVFNIIKEVEISFEKCWNAFYFEFESLAPSKKINKPNARIIKVSDSEYHLPCAVCGRISVEYKIGFGRFDELESLVYSGITHSRSLRKDLANELFGILKKDNFLGVHQFMQRHHSFEGLDAYCPQCDKIYCWEHYNAREEYDDGFYDCTYGECPNGHRRMIDD
;
A
#
# COMPACT_ATOMS: atom_id res chain seq x y z
N SER A 1 -15.01 -5.61 0.99
CA SER A 1 -14.85 -6.92 0.35
C SER A 1 -13.47 -7.10 -0.29
N LYS A 2 -13.00 -6.19 -1.16
CA LYS A 2 -11.67 -6.29 -1.85
C LYS A 2 -10.48 -6.54 -0.90
N ASN A 3 -10.46 -5.91 0.29
CA ASN A 3 -9.43 -6.13 1.31
C ASN A 3 -9.34 -7.60 1.77
N PHE A 4 -10.46 -8.29 1.97
CA PHE A 4 -10.46 -9.70 2.40
C PHE A 4 -9.94 -10.66 1.32
N LEU A 5 -10.19 -10.35 0.05
CA LEU A 5 -9.61 -11.12 -1.05
C LEU A 5 -8.09 -10.95 -1.01
N HIS A 6 -7.56 -9.72 -1.04
CA HIS A 6 -6.10 -9.51 -0.96
C HIS A 6 -5.45 -10.20 0.25
N LEU A 7 -6.08 -10.12 1.43
CA LEU A 7 -5.63 -10.84 2.62
C LEU A 7 -5.60 -12.37 2.43
N ALA A 8 -6.62 -12.95 1.78
CA ALA A 8 -6.65 -14.37 1.48
C ALA A 8 -5.54 -14.79 0.51
N ARG A 9 -5.22 -13.95 -0.48
CA ARG A 9 -4.12 -14.19 -1.43
C ARG A 9 -2.75 -14.15 -0.75
N GLY A 10 -2.51 -13.16 0.11
CA GLY A 10 -1.27 -13.07 0.90
C GLY A 10 -1.10 -14.29 1.83
N ARG A 11 -2.17 -14.71 2.50
CA ARG A 11 -2.14 -15.94 3.33
C ARG A 11 -1.83 -17.19 2.52
N LEU A 12 -2.42 -17.33 1.34
CA LEU A 12 -2.12 -18.46 0.46
C LEU A 12 -0.67 -18.44 0.00
N ALA A 13 -0.16 -17.28 -0.44
CA ALA A 13 1.23 -17.12 -0.87
C ALA A 13 2.20 -17.55 0.23
N LYS A 14 1.95 -17.11 1.47
CA LYS A 14 2.71 -17.54 2.64
C LYS A 14 2.70 -19.06 2.82
N SER A 15 1.51 -19.68 2.84
CA SER A 15 1.38 -21.14 3.02
C SER A 15 2.04 -21.94 1.89
N ILE A 16 1.96 -21.47 0.65
CA ILE A 16 2.66 -22.09 -0.48
C ILE A 16 4.17 -22.01 -0.29
N SER A 17 4.66 -20.87 0.15
CA SER A 17 6.09 -20.67 0.35
C SER A 17 6.64 -21.56 1.47
N GLU A 18 5.88 -21.77 2.54
CA GLU A 18 6.19 -22.76 3.59
C GLU A 18 6.22 -24.20 3.04
N LEU A 19 5.30 -24.54 2.11
CA LEU A 19 5.24 -25.88 1.51
C LEU A 19 6.36 -26.15 0.49
N LYS A 20 6.88 -25.12 -0.19
CA LYS A 20 7.97 -25.27 -1.18
C LYS A 20 9.27 -25.80 -0.57
N PHE A 21 9.44 -25.72 0.74
CA PHE A 21 10.57 -26.33 1.45
C PHE A 21 10.61 -27.86 1.32
N TYR A 22 9.45 -28.50 1.16
CA TYR A 22 9.37 -29.94 1.01
C TYR A 22 9.60 -30.30 -0.46
N LYS A 23 10.78 -30.86 -0.76
CA LYS A 23 11.22 -31.22 -2.13
C LYS A 23 10.58 -32.51 -2.67
N GLU A 24 9.35 -32.80 -2.25
CA GLU A 24 8.61 -33.99 -2.63
C GLU A 24 7.69 -33.68 -3.80
N GLU A 25 7.66 -34.54 -4.83
CA GLU A 25 6.84 -34.35 -6.03
C GLU A 25 5.35 -34.19 -5.69
N ILE A 26 4.87 -34.91 -4.66
CA ILE A 26 3.49 -34.81 -4.19
C ILE A 26 3.16 -33.40 -3.68
N VAL A 27 4.10 -32.72 -3.01
CA VAL A 27 3.91 -31.37 -2.50
C VAL A 27 3.84 -30.36 -3.63
N PHE A 28 4.68 -30.51 -4.67
CA PHE A 28 4.62 -29.68 -5.86
C PHE A 28 3.26 -29.79 -6.58
N ASN A 29 2.74 -31.01 -6.72
CA ASN A 29 1.43 -31.24 -7.34
C ASN A 29 0.30 -30.61 -6.51
N ILE A 30 0.34 -30.74 -5.19
CA ILE A 30 -0.64 -30.12 -4.28
C ILE A 30 -0.59 -28.59 -4.40
N ILE A 31 0.60 -27.98 -4.36
CA ILE A 31 0.76 -26.52 -4.52
C ILE A 31 0.09 -26.06 -5.82
N LYS A 32 0.40 -26.73 -6.93
CA LYS A 32 -0.14 -26.39 -8.24
C LYS A 32 -1.66 -26.51 -8.30
N GLU A 33 -2.24 -27.57 -7.73
CA GLU A 33 -3.70 -27.74 -7.67
C GLU A 33 -4.38 -26.66 -6.82
N VAL A 34 -3.78 -26.30 -5.69
CA VAL A 34 -4.30 -25.26 -4.79
C VAL A 34 -4.23 -23.89 -5.48
N GLU A 35 -3.11 -23.54 -6.12
CA GLU A 35 -2.96 -22.28 -6.87
C GLU A 35 -4.02 -22.17 -7.98
N ILE A 36 -4.17 -23.22 -8.80
CA ILE A 36 -5.16 -23.25 -9.88
C ILE A 36 -6.59 -23.09 -9.32
N SER A 37 -6.90 -23.80 -8.25
CA SER A 37 -8.24 -23.76 -7.64
C SER A 37 -8.52 -22.40 -7.00
N PHE A 38 -7.53 -21.82 -6.32
CA PHE A 38 -7.64 -20.50 -5.73
C PHE A 38 -7.82 -19.42 -6.79
N GLU A 39 -7.03 -19.42 -7.86
CA GLU A 39 -7.17 -18.44 -8.95
C GLU A 39 -8.53 -18.54 -9.65
N LYS A 40 -9.08 -19.76 -9.81
CA LYS A 40 -10.44 -19.94 -10.33
C LYS A 40 -11.48 -19.28 -9.43
N CYS A 41 -11.43 -19.56 -8.12
CA CYS A 41 -12.33 -18.96 -7.14
C CYS A 41 -12.16 -17.45 -7.08
N TRP A 42 -10.91 -16.99 -7.04
CA TRP A 42 -10.54 -15.58 -7.03
C TRP A 42 -11.18 -14.84 -8.20
N ASN A 43 -10.97 -15.33 -9.42
CA ASN A 43 -11.47 -14.70 -10.62
C ASN A 43 -13.01 -14.66 -10.65
N ALA A 44 -13.67 -15.72 -10.20
CA ALA A 44 -15.12 -15.75 -10.07
C ALA A 44 -15.62 -14.67 -9.09
N PHE A 45 -15.03 -14.59 -7.90
CA PHE A 45 -15.39 -13.55 -6.94
C PHE A 45 -15.05 -12.15 -7.42
N TYR A 46 -13.86 -11.97 -8.00
CA TYR A 46 -13.40 -10.67 -8.47
C TYR A 46 -14.32 -10.12 -9.56
N PHE A 47 -14.72 -10.95 -10.52
CA PHE A 47 -15.64 -10.56 -11.59
C PHE A 47 -17.02 -10.20 -11.04
N GLU A 48 -17.56 -10.99 -10.11
CA GLU A 48 -18.85 -10.70 -9.47
C GLU A 48 -18.80 -9.43 -8.61
N PHE A 49 -17.68 -9.17 -7.92
CA PHE A 49 -17.52 -7.92 -7.17
C PHE A 49 -17.28 -6.70 -8.06
N GLU A 50 -16.63 -6.86 -9.21
CA GLU A 50 -16.47 -5.80 -10.21
C GLU A 50 -17.82 -5.46 -10.86
N SER A 51 -18.65 -6.45 -11.17
CA SER A 51 -19.98 -6.24 -11.77
C SER A 51 -20.96 -5.54 -10.81
N LEU A 52 -20.80 -5.79 -9.51
CA LEU A 52 -21.54 -5.13 -8.43
C LEU A 52 -20.94 -3.80 -7.99
N ALA A 53 -19.74 -3.44 -8.46
CA ALA A 53 -19.14 -2.17 -8.11
C ALA A 53 -19.93 -1.04 -8.81
N PRO A 54 -20.42 -0.04 -8.06
CA PRO A 54 -21.17 1.06 -8.67
C PRO A 54 -20.33 1.70 -9.77
N SER A 55 -20.93 1.84 -10.96
CA SER A 55 -20.32 2.45 -12.15
C SER A 55 -19.47 3.64 -11.72
N LYS A 56 -18.18 3.67 -12.08
CA LYS A 56 -17.25 4.76 -11.78
C LYS A 56 -17.91 6.09 -12.12
N LYS A 57 -18.55 6.73 -11.14
CA LYS A 57 -18.89 8.14 -11.24
C LYS A 57 -17.55 8.82 -11.39
N ILE A 58 -17.36 9.48 -12.53
CA ILE A 58 -16.22 10.34 -12.78
C ILE A 58 -16.37 11.46 -11.75
N ASN A 59 -15.81 11.24 -10.56
CA ASN A 59 -15.78 12.22 -9.51
C ASN A 59 -14.88 13.36 -10.01
N LYS A 60 -15.27 14.59 -9.68
CA LYS A 60 -14.40 15.77 -9.80
C LYS A 60 -12.97 15.42 -9.37
N PRO A 61 -11.94 16.06 -9.94
CA PRO A 61 -10.57 15.84 -9.51
C PRO A 61 -10.50 16.03 -7.99
N ASN A 62 -10.24 14.93 -7.27
CA ASN A 62 -10.08 14.98 -5.83
C ASN A 62 -8.86 15.85 -5.52
N ALA A 63 -8.94 16.62 -4.44
CA ALA A 63 -7.78 17.36 -3.94
C ALA A 63 -6.61 16.38 -3.75
N ARG A 64 -5.42 16.73 -4.23
CA ARG A 64 -4.22 15.90 -4.11
C ARG A 64 -3.79 15.75 -2.65
N ILE A 65 -3.96 16.81 -1.88
CA ILE A 65 -3.71 16.83 -0.44
C ILE A 65 -4.93 17.43 0.24
N ILE A 66 -5.40 16.79 1.31
CA ILE A 66 -6.49 17.28 2.14
C ILE A 66 -5.88 17.68 3.48
N LYS A 67 -5.91 18.98 3.78
CA LYS A 67 -5.59 19.48 5.12
C LYS A 67 -6.82 19.30 6.00
N VAL A 68 -6.76 18.36 6.94
CA VAL A 68 -7.86 18.10 7.90
C VAL A 68 -7.79 19.11 9.05
N SER A 69 -6.59 19.37 9.55
CA SER A 69 -6.31 20.35 10.61
C SER A 69 -4.89 20.92 10.45
N ASP A 70 -4.42 21.75 11.39
CA ASP A 70 -3.02 22.17 11.42
C ASP A 70 -2.05 21.03 11.79
N SER A 71 -2.58 19.96 12.39
CA SER A 71 -1.82 18.80 12.83
C SER A 71 -2.08 17.54 12.01
N GLU A 72 -2.90 17.59 10.94
CA GLU A 72 -3.31 16.40 10.20
C GLU A 72 -3.54 16.66 8.70
N TYR A 73 -2.97 15.78 7.87
CA TYR A 73 -3.07 15.79 6.41
C TYR A 73 -3.35 14.39 5.87
N HIS A 74 -4.22 14.31 4.88
CA HIS A 74 -4.56 13.08 4.18
C HIS A 74 -4.20 13.20 2.70
N LEU A 75 -3.66 12.12 2.12
CA LEU A 75 -3.35 12.02 0.70
C LEU A 75 -4.24 10.93 0.08
N PRO A 76 -5.27 11.32 -0.69
CA PRO A 76 -6.16 10.38 -1.33
C PRO A 76 -5.56 9.74 -2.59
N CYS A 77 -6.03 8.53 -2.89
CA CYS A 77 -5.75 7.83 -4.13
C CYS A 77 -6.27 8.64 -5.33
N ALA A 78 -5.41 8.86 -6.33
CA ALA A 78 -5.74 9.60 -7.54
C ALA A 78 -6.84 8.94 -8.40
N VAL A 79 -7.10 7.63 -8.19
CA VAL A 79 -8.12 6.88 -8.96
C VAL A 79 -9.46 6.86 -8.25
N CYS A 80 -9.50 6.60 -6.95
CA CYS A 80 -10.75 6.38 -6.22
C CYS A 80 -11.05 7.38 -5.11
N GLY A 81 -10.12 8.26 -4.76
CA GLY A 81 -10.29 9.26 -3.70
C GLY A 81 -10.21 8.72 -2.27
N ARG A 82 -10.12 7.40 -2.07
CA ARG A 82 -9.90 6.83 -0.73
C ARG A 82 -8.57 7.30 -0.17
N ILE A 83 -8.55 7.64 1.12
CA ILE A 83 -7.31 8.03 1.82
C ILE A 83 -6.34 6.85 1.77
N SER A 84 -5.14 7.12 1.25
CA SER A 84 -4.08 6.11 1.08
C SER A 84 -2.90 6.39 2.01
N VAL A 85 -2.70 7.66 2.36
CA VAL A 85 -1.69 8.06 3.33
C VAL A 85 -2.28 9.08 4.29
N GLU A 86 -1.96 8.93 5.57
CA GLU A 86 -2.26 9.88 6.63
C GLU A 86 -0.97 10.32 7.33
N TYR A 87 -0.89 11.62 7.63
CA TYR A 87 0.09 12.20 8.53
C TYR A 87 -0.63 12.96 9.62
N LYS A 88 -0.37 12.63 10.89
CA LYS A 88 -0.94 13.36 12.03
C LYS A 88 0.03 13.51 13.18
N ILE A 89 -0.05 14.61 13.92
CA ILE A 89 0.59 14.71 15.24
C ILE A 89 -0.35 14.03 16.25
N GLY A 90 0.16 13.05 16.99
CA GLY A 90 -0.60 12.32 17.98
C GLY A 90 0.23 11.22 18.64
N PHE A 91 -0.44 10.25 19.27
CA PHE A 91 0.25 9.12 19.88
C PHE A 91 0.31 7.95 18.90
N GLY A 92 1.50 7.39 18.72
CA GLY A 92 1.67 6.11 18.04
C GLY A 92 0.98 4.98 18.80
N ARG A 93 0.79 3.84 18.14
CA ARG A 93 0.08 2.68 18.74
C ARG A 93 0.71 2.18 20.05
N PHE A 94 2.01 2.41 20.22
CA PHE A 94 2.79 1.96 21.37
C PHE A 94 3.61 3.08 22.00
N ASP A 95 3.36 4.34 21.62
CA ASP A 95 4.16 5.46 22.10
C ASP A 95 3.45 6.17 23.25
N GLU A 96 4.20 6.44 24.32
CA GLU A 96 3.76 7.31 25.43
C GLU A 96 3.97 8.79 25.12
N LEU A 97 4.74 9.09 24.06
CA LEU A 97 5.08 10.44 23.64
C LEU A 97 4.37 10.80 22.34
N GLU A 98 3.97 12.06 22.24
CA GLU A 98 3.39 12.61 21.04
C GLU A 98 4.43 12.65 19.91
N SER A 99 4.07 12.10 18.75
CA SER A 99 4.92 11.86 17.60
C SER A 99 4.23 12.30 16.30
N LEU A 100 4.99 12.33 15.21
CA LEU A 100 4.43 12.45 13.86
C LEU A 100 4.08 11.04 13.38
N VAL A 101 2.80 10.70 13.38
CA VAL A 101 2.30 9.39 12.96
C VAL A 101 2.07 9.40 11.45
N TYR A 102 2.72 8.45 10.77
CA TYR A 102 2.53 8.12 9.37
C TYR A 102 1.75 6.80 9.26
N SER A 103 0.72 6.79 8.42
CA SER A 103 0.02 5.57 8.01
C SER A 103 -0.04 5.52 6.50
N GLY A 104 0.70 4.60 5.89
CA GLY A 104 0.74 4.34 4.46
C GLY A 104 -0.04 3.10 4.04
N ILE A 105 0.22 2.62 2.83
CA ILE A 105 -0.45 1.44 2.28
C ILE A 105 0.18 0.12 2.72
N THR A 106 1.49 0.07 2.99
CA THR A 106 2.19 -1.15 3.43
C THR A 106 2.35 -1.18 4.94
N HIS A 107 2.64 -0.04 5.58
CA HIS A 107 2.89 0.00 7.01
C HIS A 107 2.49 1.34 7.65
N SER A 108 2.56 1.39 8.98
CA SER A 108 2.41 2.61 9.77
C SER A 108 3.57 2.76 10.73
N ARG A 109 4.02 3.99 10.99
CA ARG A 109 5.12 4.27 11.91
C ARG A 109 5.00 5.62 12.57
N SER A 110 5.60 5.74 13.73
CA SER A 110 5.82 7.01 14.42
C SER A 110 7.20 7.58 14.09
N LEU A 111 7.24 8.85 13.72
CA LEU A 111 8.43 9.64 13.49
C LEU A 111 8.59 10.69 14.59
N ARG A 112 9.79 11.25 14.74
CA ARG A 112 10.03 12.32 15.69
C ARG A 112 9.13 13.53 15.39
N LYS A 113 8.52 14.10 16.43
CA LYS A 113 7.56 15.21 16.32
C LYS A 113 8.16 16.48 15.69
N ASP A 114 9.44 16.75 15.91
CA ASP A 114 10.14 17.93 15.37
C ASP A 114 10.17 17.97 13.84
N LEU A 115 10.05 16.81 13.18
CA LEU A 115 9.99 16.71 11.73
C LEU A 115 8.67 17.17 11.11
N ALA A 116 7.60 17.33 11.92
CA ALA A 116 6.28 17.71 11.42
C ALA A 116 6.28 19.07 10.72
N ASN A 117 7.06 20.04 11.22
CA ASN A 117 7.12 21.37 10.62
C ASN A 117 7.66 21.34 9.18
N GLU A 118 8.72 20.55 8.93
CA GLU A 118 9.29 20.38 7.60
C GLU A 118 8.28 19.69 6.68
N LEU A 119 7.75 18.53 7.10
CA LEU A 119 6.80 17.76 6.30
C LEU A 119 5.54 18.57 5.96
N PHE A 120 4.94 19.23 6.95
CA PHE A 120 3.73 20.02 6.72
C PHE A 120 4.01 21.25 5.85
N GLY A 121 5.24 21.79 5.90
CA GLY A 121 5.70 22.81 4.96
C GLY A 121 5.77 22.32 3.51
N ILE A 122 6.14 21.05 3.30
CA ILE A 122 6.14 20.41 1.97
C ILE A 122 4.70 20.14 1.51
N LEU A 123 3.86 19.58 2.37
CA LEU A 123 2.45 19.27 2.05
C LEU A 123 1.64 20.51 1.69
N LYS A 124 1.85 21.65 2.38
CA LYS A 124 1.21 22.94 2.04
C LYS A 124 1.54 23.44 0.62
N LYS A 125 2.63 22.96 0.01
CA LYS A 125 3.07 23.33 -1.34
C LYS A 125 2.62 22.33 -2.42
N ASP A 126 1.81 21.33 -2.06
CA ASP A 126 1.35 20.27 -2.98
C ASP A 126 2.50 19.51 -3.69
N ASN A 127 3.59 19.27 -2.96
CA ASN A 127 4.81 18.69 -3.50
C ASN A 127 5.01 17.22 -3.05
N PHE A 128 4.40 16.26 -3.75
CA PHE A 128 4.57 14.84 -3.40
C PHE A 128 5.98 14.32 -3.58
N LEU A 129 6.72 14.79 -4.59
CA LEU A 129 8.13 14.43 -4.73
C LEU A 129 8.93 14.83 -3.48
N GLY A 130 8.66 16.01 -2.94
CA GLY A 130 9.24 16.46 -1.67
C GLY A 130 8.85 15.58 -0.49
N VAL A 131 7.59 15.13 -0.42
CA VAL A 131 7.14 14.21 0.64
C VAL A 131 7.86 12.87 0.50
N HIS A 132 7.95 12.34 -0.71
CA HIS A 132 8.66 11.10 -0.98
C HIS A 132 10.14 11.19 -0.58
N GLN A 133 10.84 12.25 -0.97
CA GLN A 133 12.23 12.51 -0.57
C GLN A 133 12.39 12.73 0.93
N PHE A 134 11.40 13.33 1.60
CA PHE A 134 11.38 13.44 3.05
C PHE A 134 11.30 12.05 3.70
N MET A 135 10.41 11.17 3.21
CA MET A 135 10.31 9.79 3.71
C MET A 135 11.61 9.01 3.47
N GLN A 136 12.26 9.20 2.32
CA GLN A 136 13.56 8.60 2.00
C GLN A 136 14.65 8.95 3.02
N ARG A 137 14.63 10.18 3.54
CA ARG A 137 15.64 10.66 4.49
C ARG A 137 15.37 10.26 5.94
N HIS A 138 14.12 10.04 6.31
CA HIS A 138 13.73 9.94 7.73
C HIS A 138 13.02 8.65 8.12
N HIS A 139 12.65 7.80 7.15
CA HIS A 139 11.82 6.63 7.42
C HIS A 139 12.31 5.35 6.72
N SER A 140 12.29 5.30 5.39
CA SER A 140 12.64 4.12 4.58
C SER A 140 13.28 4.54 3.27
N PHE A 141 14.22 3.76 2.72
CA PHE A 141 14.95 4.12 1.50
C PHE A 141 14.03 4.21 0.26
N GLU A 142 12.94 3.47 0.28
CA GLU A 142 11.88 3.37 -0.74
C GLU A 142 10.96 4.61 -0.73
N GLY A 143 11.01 5.40 0.34
CA GLY A 143 10.22 6.60 0.52
C GLY A 143 8.73 6.34 0.74
N LEU A 144 7.89 7.23 0.20
CA LEU A 144 6.43 7.17 0.39
C LEU A 144 5.79 5.98 -0.34
N ASP A 145 5.34 4.95 0.37
CA ASP A 145 4.88 3.66 -0.19
C ASP A 145 3.72 3.74 -1.22
N ALA A 146 2.87 4.77 -1.13
CA ALA A 146 1.72 4.95 -2.00
C ALA A 146 2.03 5.79 -3.27
N TYR A 147 3.26 6.31 -3.41
CA TYR A 147 3.62 7.30 -4.43
C TYR A 147 4.27 6.70 -5.68
N CYS A 148 3.87 7.17 -6.86
CA CYS A 148 4.55 6.90 -8.13
C CYS A 148 5.28 8.17 -8.63
N PRO A 149 6.63 8.18 -8.64
CA PRO A 149 7.43 9.34 -9.07
C PRO A 149 7.20 9.79 -10.50
N GLN A 150 6.94 8.85 -11.43
CA GLN A 150 6.71 9.16 -12.84
C GLN A 150 5.35 9.82 -13.08
N CYS A 151 4.34 9.45 -12.29
CA CYS A 151 2.99 10.00 -12.42
C CYS A 151 2.74 11.22 -11.54
N ASP A 152 3.62 11.47 -10.57
CA ASP A 152 3.46 12.44 -9.48
C ASP A 152 2.09 12.30 -8.77
N LYS A 153 1.74 11.05 -8.41
CA LYS A 153 0.42 10.67 -7.87
C LYS A 153 0.51 9.63 -6.77
N ILE A 154 -0.50 9.66 -5.89
CA ILE A 154 -0.73 8.71 -4.80
C ILE A 154 -1.76 7.68 -5.24
N TYR A 155 -1.53 6.41 -4.88
CA TYR A 155 -2.41 5.29 -5.18
C TYR A 155 -2.64 4.45 -3.93
N CYS A 156 -3.89 4.05 -3.68
CA CYS A 156 -4.19 3.06 -2.65
C CYS A 156 -3.65 1.68 -3.05
N TRP A 157 -3.49 0.77 -2.09
CA TRP A 157 -3.02 -0.60 -2.30
C TRP A 157 -3.56 -1.26 -3.58
N GLU A 158 -4.88 -1.21 -3.79
CA GLU A 158 -5.51 -1.88 -4.93
C GLU A 158 -5.23 -1.18 -6.27
N HIS A 159 -5.15 0.15 -6.30
CA HIS A 159 -4.87 0.89 -7.54
C HIS A 159 -3.37 1.05 -7.81
N TYR A 160 -2.54 0.84 -6.80
CA TYR A 160 -1.11 0.65 -6.98
C TYR A 160 -0.76 -0.82 -7.23
N ASN A 161 -1.76 -1.72 -7.36
CA ASN A 161 -1.58 -3.15 -7.56
C ASN A 161 -0.43 -3.71 -6.70
N ALA A 162 -0.42 -3.36 -5.41
CA ALA A 162 0.66 -3.70 -4.51
C ALA A 162 0.71 -5.22 -4.27
N ARG A 163 1.90 -5.80 -4.34
CA ARG A 163 2.16 -7.23 -4.24
C ARG A 163 3.38 -7.50 -3.36
N GLU A 164 3.16 -8.30 -2.34
CA GLU A 164 4.21 -8.87 -1.50
C GLU A 164 4.91 -9.99 -2.27
N GLU A 165 6.24 -10.00 -2.22
CA GLU A 165 7.09 -11.08 -2.69
C GLU A 165 7.68 -11.81 -1.47
N TYR A 166 7.81 -13.12 -1.58
CA TYR A 166 8.34 -13.97 -0.53
C TYR A 166 9.53 -14.76 -1.06
N ASP A 167 10.63 -14.77 -0.31
CA ASP A 167 11.80 -15.61 -0.58
C ASP A 167 11.98 -16.63 0.57
N ASP A 168 12.15 -17.89 0.21
CA ASP A 168 12.24 -19.00 1.18
C ASP A 168 11.21 -18.96 2.32
N GLY A 169 9.95 -18.60 2.04
CA GLY A 169 8.88 -18.56 3.07
C GLY A 169 8.86 -17.31 3.93
N PHE A 170 9.82 -16.41 3.77
CA PHE A 170 9.90 -15.15 4.48
C PHE A 170 9.49 -14.01 3.57
N TYR A 171 8.90 -12.98 4.18
CA TYR A 171 8.63 -11.74 3.46
C TYR A 171 9.98 -11.16 3.00
N ASP A 172 10.08 -10.88 1.70
CA ASP A 172 11.25 -10.27 1.08
C ASP A 172 10.99 -8.78 0.88
N CYS A 173 10.03 -8.43 0.02
CA CYS A 173 9.71 -7.03 -0.29
C CYS A 173 8.28 -6.86 -0.82
N THR A 174 7.84 -5.62 -1.00
CA THR A 174 6.58 -5.29 -1.69
C THR A 174 6.85 -4.40 -2.90
N TYR A 175 6.23 -4.75 -4.03
CA TYR A 175 6.21 -3.91 -5.23
C TYR A 175 4.85 -3.24 -5.42
N GLY A 176 4.86 -1.98 -5.85
CA GLY A 176 3.70 -1.27 -6.38
C GLY A 176 3.83 -1.06 -7.88
N GLU A 177 2.75 -1.30 -8.64
CA GLU A 177 2.60 -1.01 -10.07
C GLU A 177 1.38 -0.12 -10.32
N CYS A 178 1.61 1.13 -10.75
CA CYS A 178 0.51 2.09 -10.91
C CYS A 178 -0.32 1.80 -12.18
N PRO A 179 -1.49 2.45 -12.37
CA PRO A 179 -2.35 2.21 -13.54
C PRO A 179 -1.71 2.53 -14.90
N ASN A 180 -0.59 3.26 -14.91
CA ASN A 180 0.20 3.55 -16.11
C ASN A 180 1.33 2.53 -16.34
N GLY A 181 1.40 1.46 -15.55
CA GLY A 181 2.41 0.40 -15.69
C GLY A 181 3.78 0.71 -15.07
N HIS A 182 3.91 1.79 -14.29
CA HIS A 182 5.17 2.08 -13.60
C HIS A 182 5.28 1.25 -12.33
N ARG A 183 6.27 0.35 -12.29
CA ARG A 183 6.58 -0.53 -11.15
C ARG A 183 7.77 -0.02 -10.34
N ARG A 184 7.70 -0.15 -9.00
CA ARG A 184 8.85 0.02 -8.10
C ARG A 184 8.66 -0.77 -6.80
N MET A 185 9.76 -1.02 -6.10
CA MET A 185 9.72 -1.48 -4.71
C MET A 185 9.21 -0.34 -3.81
N ILE A 186 8.31 -0.67 -2.89
CA ILE A 186 7.64 0.29 -1.99
C ILE A 186 7.85 -0.05 -0.51
N ASP A 187 8.33 -1.25 -0.22
CA ASP A 187 8.66 -1.76 1.11
C ASP A 187 9.69 -2.89 0.96
N ASP A 188 10.65 -2.96 1.88
CA ASP A 188 11.73 -3.95 2.01
C ASP A 188 11.91 -4.24 3.52
#